data_AF-A0AAV6ACX9-F1
#
_entry.id   AF-A0AAV6ACX9-F1
#
_cell.length_a   1.000
_cell.length_b   1.000
_cell.length_c   1.000
_cell.angle_alpha   90.00
_cell.angle_beta   90.00
_cell.angle_gamma   90.00
#
_symmetry.space_group_name_H-M   'P 1'
#
loop_
_entity.id
_entity.type
_entity.pdbx_description
1 polymer ?
#
loop_
_entity_poly.entity_id
_entity_poly.type
_entity_poly.pdbx_seq_one_letter_code
_entity_poly.pdbx_strand_id
1 'polypeptide(L)'
;MPRPLFSHQMVWREPATGGAQGPTGPGVPAGGTVGQVLEKASGTDYDTVWADPPAGSPASLGYRYVQASAAPTWTITHSLSFRPNVTAVDSTGREIIPGDVNYPNATTVTLTFSAAVGGEAYLS
;
A
#
# COMPACT_ATOMS: atom_id res chain seq x y z
N MET A 1 46.30 42.34 -44.04
CA MET A 1 46.35 42.91 -42.69
C MET A 1 45.59 41.97 -41.75
N PRO A 2 46.22 41.35 -40.75
CA PRO A 2 45.56 40.39 -39.88
C PRO A 2 44.77 41.11 -38.78
N ARG A 3 43.54 40.64 -38.53
CA ARG A 3 42.61 41.14 -37.51
C ARG A 3 43.14 40.79 -36.11
N PRO A 4 43.05 41.67 -35.09
CA PRO A 4 43.48 41.31 -33.74
C PRO A 4 42.51 40.31 -33.11
N LEU A 5 43.07 39.22 -32.58
CA LEU A 5 42.37 38.24 -31.74
C LEU A 5 42.05 38.89 -30.38
N PHE A 6 40.78 39.23 -30.15
CA PHE A 6 40.29 39.48 -28.79
C PHE A 6 40.19 38.13 -28.08
N SER A 7 41.18 37.83 -27.24
CA SER A 7 41.18 36.65 -26.37
C SER A 7 40.16 36.88 -25.26
N HIS A 8 38.93 36.43 -25.50
CA HIS A 8 37.87 36.41 -24.49
C HIS A 8 38.23 35.32 -23.49
N GLN A 9 38.87 35.71 -22.38
CA GLN A 9 39.12 34.83 -21.24
C GLN A 9 37.75 34.41 -20.66
N MET A 10 37.17 33.33 -21.17
CA MET A 10 36.12 32.61 -20.46
C MET A 10 36.78 31.90 -19.28
N VAL A 11 36.69 32.51 -18.11
CA VAL A 11 36.84 31.79 -16.85
C VAL A 11 35.73 30.75 -16.83
N TRP A 12 36.07 29.49 -17.11
CA TRP A 12 35.18 28.38 -16.78
C TRP A 12 35.01 28.39 -15.26
N ARG A 13 33.88 28.93 -14.77
CA ARG A 13 33.46 28.66 -13.40
C ARG A 13 33.17 27.16 -13.36
N GLU A 14 33.85 26.45 -12.47
CA GLU A 14 33.51 25.09 -12.11
C GLU A 14 31.98 25.01 -11.90
N PRO A 15 31.29 23.97 -12.40
CA PRO A 15 29.88 23.81 -12.11
C PRO A 15 29.74 23.84 -10.59
N ALA A 16 28.97 24.80 -10.07
CA ALA A 16 28.72 24.88 -8.64
C ALA A 16 28.27 23.49 -8.20
N THR A 17 29.07 22.82 -7.36
CA THR A 17 28.63 21.60 -6.68
C THR A 17 27.34 22.02 -6.00
N GLY A 18 26.21 21.46 -6.44
CA GLY A 18 24.91 21.79 -5.85
C GLY A 18 25.08 21.80 -4.35
N GLY A 19 24.69 22.90 -3.70
CA GLY A 19 24.92 23.10 -2.27
C GLY A 19 24.49 21.85 -1.51
N ALA A 20 25.21 21.52 -0.43
CA ALA A 20 24.93 20.32 0.36
C ALA A 20 23.42 20.17 0.56
N GLN A 21 22.88 19.02 0.17
CA GLN A 21 21.47 18.70 0.39
C GLN A 21 21.17 19.00 1.85
N GLY A 22 20.11 19.77 2.10
CA GLY A 22 19.68 20.10 3.46
C GLY A 22 19.46 18.83 4.29
N PRO A 23 19.44 18.94 5.63
CA PRO A 23 19.20 17.79 6.49
C PRO A 23 17.93 17.07 6.05
N THR A 24 17.98 15.73 6.03
CA THR A 24 16.81 14.91 5.72
C THR A 24 15.68 15.29 6.67
N GLY A 25 14.52 15.65 6.12
CA GLY A 25 13.32 15.87 6.93
C GLY A 25 12.87 14.57 7.63
N PRO A 26 11.87 14.63 8.52
CA PRO A 26 11.40 13.47 9.29
C PRO A 26 11.01 12.24 8.47
N GLY A 27 10.71 12.41 7.17
CA GLY A 27 10.39 11.32 6.26
C GLY A 27 9.03 10.69 6.55
N VAL A 28 8.75 9.58 5.86
CA VAL A 28 7.59 8.72 6.17
C VAL A 28 8.02 7.60 7.13
N PRO A 29 7.13 7.08 7.98
CA PRO A 29 7.42 5.95 8.84
C PRO A 29 7.90 4.73 8.04
N ALA A 30 8.81 3.94 8.60
CA ALA A 30 9.22 2.66 8.02
C ALA A 30 8.15 1.57 8.28
N GLY A 31 8.13 0.51 7.46
CA GLY A 31 7.36 -0.71 7.75
C GLY A 31 5.92 -0.78 7.21
N GLY A 32 5.47 0.22 6.44
CA GLY A 32 4.16 0.17 5.78
C GLY A 32 4.04 -0.95 4.74
N THR A 33 2.84 -1.49 4.59
CA THR A 33 2.50 -2.46 3.55
C THR A 33 1.76 -1.79 2.40
N VAL A 34 1.78 -2.43 1.22
CA VAL A 34 1.03 -1.95 0.05
C VAL A 34 -0.47 -1.91 0.38
N GLY A 35 -1.09 -0.75 0.17
CA GLY A 35 -2.52 -0.51 0.46
C GLY A 35 -2.78 0.25 1.76
N GLN A 36 -1.78 0.38 2.64
CA GLN A 36 -1.88 1.25 3.81
C GLN A 36 -1.70 2.72 3.44
N VAL A 37 -2.28 3.59 4.25
CA VAL A 37 -2.18 5.05 4.11
C VAL A 37 -1.48 5.64 5.33
N LEU A 38 -0.88 6.82 5.17
CA LEU A 38 -0.37 7.57 6.31
C LEU A 38 -1.52 8.32 6.95
N GLU A 39 -1.75 8.05 8.24
CA GLU A 39 -2.63 8.84 9.08
C GLU A 39 -1.82 9.58 10.15
N LYS A 40 -2.39 10.66 10.70
CA LYS A 40 -1.78 11.30 11.87
C LYS A 40 -2.01 10.42 13.09
N ALA A 41 -0.93 10.06 13.77
CA ALA A 41 -1.01 9.36 15.05
C ALA A 41 -1.38 10.31 16.20
N SER A 42 -1.07 11.61 16.08
CA SER A 42 -1.46 12.63 17.04
C SER A 42 -1.58 14.02 16.42
N GLY A 43 -1.85 15.03 17.27
CA GLY A 43 -1.80 16.44 16.90
C GLY A 43 -0.38 17.01 16.78
N THR A 44 0.66 16.23 17.09
CA THR A 44 2.06 16.65 16.93
C THR A 44 2.42 16.71 15.46
N ASP A 45 3.19 17.73 15.07
CA ASP A 45 3.68 17.84 13.71
C ASP A 45 4.54 16.63 13.33
N TYR A 46 4.33 16.13 12.11
CA TYR A 46 5.05 14.98 11.52
C TYR A 46 4.82 13.62 12.20
N ASP A 47 3.94 13.54 13.20
CA ASP A 47 3.57 12.28 13.85
C ASP A 47 2.57 11.49 12.97
N THR A 48 3.14 10.71 12.07
CA THR A 48 2.38 9.88 11.11
C THR A 48 2.62 8.41 11.39
N VAL A 49 1.63 7.58 11.09
CA VAL A 49 1.71 6.12 11.20
C VAL A 49 1.06 5.46 9.99
N TRP A 50 1.53 4.28 9.63
CA TRP A 50 0.85 3.44 8.65
C TRP A 50 -0.40 2.83 9.28
N ALA A 51 -1.53 3.04 8.63
CA ALA A 51 -2.78 2.45 9.02
C ALA A 51 -3.54 1.92 7.80
N ASP A 52 -4.46 0.99 8.09
CA ASP A 52 -5.42 0.58 7.09
C ASP A 52 -6.31 1.78 6.74
N PRO A 53 -6.67 1.96 5.45
CA PRO A 53 -7.50 3.08 5.04
C PRO A 53 -8.82 3.08 5.82
N PRO A 54 -9.27 4.26 6.29
CA PRO A 54 -10.50 4.37 7.04
C PRO A 54 -11.69 3.88 6.21
N ALA A 55 -12.62 3.21 6.91
CA ALA A 55 -13.86 2.69 6.35
C ALA A 55 -14.61 3.76 5.54
N GLY A 56 -14.84 3.49 4.25
CA GLY A 56 -15.58 4.41 3.36
C GLY A 56 -14.74 5.50 2.69
N SER A 57 -13.41 5.47 2.81
CA SER A 57 -12.53 6.25 1.92
C SER A 57 -12.73 5.79 0.46
N PRO A 58 -12.52 6.63 -0.56
CA PRO A 58 -12.58 6.20 -1.97
C PRO A 58 -11.58 5.07 -2.30
N ALA A 59 -10.55 4.89 -1.47
CA ALA A 59 -9.62 3.73 -1.52
C ALA A 59 -10.18 2.44 -0.88
N SER A 60 -11.33 2.50 -0.20
CA SER A 60 -11.92 1.44 0.62
C SER A 60 -13.24 0.92 0.04
N LEU A 61 -13.37 0.88 -1.28
CA LEU A 61 -14.47 0.18 -1.97
C LEU A 61 -14.21 -1.32 -2.12
N GLY A 62 -13.01 -1.77 -1.82
CA GLY A 62 -12.68 -3.18 -1.80
C GLY A 62 -11.48 -3.50 -0.91
N TYR A 63 -11.29 -4.77 -0.62
CA TYR A 63 -10.23 -5.27 0.25
C TYR A 63 -9.66 -6.56 -0.33
N ARG A 64 -8.33 -6.67 -0.37
CA ARG A 64 -7.63 -7.89 -0.79
C ARG A 64 -7.00 -8.55 0.42
N TYR A 65 -7.29 -9.83 0.59
CA TYR A 65 -6.74 -10.71 1.61
C TYR A 65 -5.81 -11.75 0.98
N VAL A 66 -4.73 -12.12 1.67
CA VAL A 66 -3.80 -13.17 1.24
C VAL A 66 -3.69 -14.23 2.33
N GLN A 67 -4.03 -15.47 1.97
CA GLN A 67 -3.81 -16.66 2.78
C GLN A 67 -2.56 -17.40 2.31
N ALA A 68 -1.40 -17.10 2.91
CA ALA A 68 -0.12 -17.70 2.51
C ALA A 68 0.00 -19.19 2.88
N SER A 69 -0.53 -19.60 4.03
CA SER A 69 -0.54 -21.00 4.47
C SER A 69 -1.90 -21.61 4.22
N ALA A 70 -1.94 -22.79 3.60
CA ALA A 70 -3.20 -23.47 3.31
C ALA A 70 -4.01 -23.70 4.60
N ALA A 71 -5.26 -23.25 4.60
CA ALA A 71 -6.19 -23.40 5.71
C ALA A 71 -7.60 -23.68 5.18
N PRO A 72 -8.40 -24.51 5.87
CA PRO A 72 -9.79 -24.77 5.47
C PRO A 72 -10.72 -23.62 5.84
N THR A 73 -10.29 -22.73 6.74
CA THR A 73 -11.09 -21.57 7.18
C THR A 73 -10.24 -20.32 7.05
N TRP A 74 -10.75 -19.32 6.32
CA TRP A 74 -10.12 -18.00 6.21
C TRP A 74 -10.96 -17.01 7.00
N THR A 75 -10.37 -16.39 8.01
CA THR A 75 -11.00 -15.30 8.77
C THR A 75 -10.41 -13.99 8.29
N ILE A 76 -11.24 -13.21 7.60
CA ILE A 76 -10.84 -11.98 6.92
C ILE A 76 -11.46 -10.81 7.67
N THR A 77 -10.62 -10.03 8.35
CA THR A 77 -11.01 -8.76 8.96
C THR A 77 -10.72 -7.63 7.97
N HIS A 78 -11.72 -6.78 7.73
CA HIS A 78 -11.67 -5.68 6.77
C HIS A 78 -12.28 -4.40 7.34
N SER A 79 -11.87 -3.26 6.82
CA SER A 79 -12.40 -1.94 7.21
C SER A 79 -13.55 -1.45 6.33
N LEU A 80 -14.12 -2.27 5.44
CA LEU A 80 -15.24 -1.83 4.58
C LEU A 80 -16.48 -1.46 5.42
N SER A 81 -17.17 -0.38 5.03
CA SER A 81 -18.38 0.12 5.72
C SER A 81 -19.67 -0.63 5.34
N PHE A 82 -19.54 -1.81 4.75
CA PHE A 82 -20.62 -2.66 4.25
C PHE A 82 -20.22 -4.14 4.31
N ARG A 83 -21.17 -5.05 4.07
CA ARG A 83 -20.91 -6.48 3.90
C ARG A 83 -20.61 -6.74 2.41
N PRO A 84 -19.34 -6.93 2.02
CA PRO A 84 -18.95 -7.04 0.61
C PRO A 84 -19.34 -8.40 0.02
N ASN A 85 -19.35 -8.50 -1.31
CA ASN A 85 -19.24 -9.80 -1.95
C ASN A 85 -17.80 -10.32 -1.82
N VAL A 86 -17.60 -11.63 -1.82
CA VAL A 86 -16.27 -12.25 -1.73
C VAL A 86 -16.01 -13.17 -2.90
N THR A 87 -14.90 -12.94 -3.60
CA THR A 87 -14.35 -13.86 -4.61
C THR A 87 -13.03 -14.39 -4.09
N ALA A 88 -12.90 -15.71 -3.94
CA ALA A 88 -11.67 -16.35 -3.54
C ALA A 88 -10.97 -16.98 -4.75
N VAL A 89 -9.64 -16.91 -4.79
CA VAL A 89 -8.79 -17.53 -5.81
C VAL A 89 -7.68 -18.34 -5.14
N ASP A 90 -7.23 -19.42 -5.77
CA ASP A 90 -6.05 -20.16 -5.32
C ASP A 90 -4.74 -19.45 -5.69
N SER A 91 -3.61 -20.02 -5.27
CA SER A 91 -2.27 -19.51 -5.59
C SER A 91 -1.93 -19.41 -7.09
N THR A 92 -2.73 -20.04 -7.96
CA THR A 92 -2.58 -19.96 -9.43
C THR A 92 -3.48 -18.89 -10.05
N GLY A 93 -4.29 -18.21 -9.23
CA GLY A 93 -5.25 -17.20 -9.67
C GLY A 93 -6.57 -17.78 -10.17
N ARG A 94 -6.84 -19.07 -9.94
CA ARG A 94 -8.10 -19.70 -10.32
C ARG A 94 -9.13 -19.50 -9.21
N GLU A 95 -10.35 -19.12 -9.59
CA GLU A 95 -11.45 -19.01 -8.63
C GLU A 95 -11.71 -20.32 -7.89
N ILE A 96 -11.84 -20.21 -6.57
CA ILE A 96 -12.20 -21.28 -5.65
C ILE A 96 -13.49 -20.89 -4.92
N ILE A 97 -14.39 -21.85 -4.78
CA ILE A 97 -15.70 -21.61 -4.17
C ILE A 97 -15.69 -22.13 -2.73
N PRO A 98 -15.91 -21.27 -1.73
CA PRO A 98 -16.16 -21.69 -0.36
C PRO A 98 -17.44 -22.52 -0.26
N GLY A 99 -17.44 -23.53 0.61
CA GLY A 99 -18.67 -24.26 0.97
C GLY A 99 -19.59 -23.47 1.89
N ASP A 100 -19.03 -22.50 2.64
CA ASP A 100 -19.77 -21.57 3.49
C ASP A 100 -19.11 -20.19 3.48
N VAL A 101 -19.94 -19.15 3.48
CA VAL A 101 -19.53 -17.74 3.61
C VAL A 101 -20.40 -17.11 4.70
N ASN A 102 -19.80 -16.82 5.84
CA ASN A 102 -20.49 -16.26 6.99
C ASN A 102 -19.93 -14.88 7.35
N TYR A 103 -20.79 -13.94 7.71
CA TYR A 103 -20.39 -12.59 8.14
C TYR A 103 -20.71 -12.35 9.62
N PRO A 104 -19.86 -12.85 10.55
CA PRO A 104 -20.14 -12.80 11.98
C PRO A 104 -20.35 -11.39 12.53
N ASN A 105 -19.74 -10.37 11.90
CA ASN A 105 -19.95 -8.96 12.23
C ASN A 105 -19.72 -8.08 10.99
N ALA A 106 -19.81 -6.76 11.12
CA ALA A 106 -19.72 -5.82 9.99
C ALA A 106 -18.34 -5.72 9.34
N THR A 107 -17.27 -6.13 10.03
CA THR A 107 -15.88 -5.97 9.61
C THR A 107 -15.16 -7.30 9.45
N THR A 108 -15.90 -8.42 9.52
CA THR A 108 -15.31 -9.76 9.46
C THR A 108 -16.16 -10.67 8.58
N VAL A 109 -15.50 -11.37 7.66
CA VAL A 109 -16.07 -12.48 6.90
C VAL A 109 -15.24 -13.74 7.13
N THR A 110 -15.92 -14.87 7.25
CA THR A 110 -15.32 -16.19 7.38
C THR A 110 -15.69 -17.02 6.17
N LEU A 111 -14.68 -17.52 5.45
CA LEU A 111 -14.84 -18.46 4.35
C LEU A 111 -14.46 -19.86 4.85
N THR A 112 -15.29 -20.86 4.58
CA THR A 112 -14.99 -22.26 4.89
C THR A 112 -14.91 -23.08 3.61
N PHE A 113 -13.81 -23.78 3.42
CA PHE A 113 -13.52 -24.65 2.28
C PHE A 113 -13.54 -26.12 2.72
N SER A 114 -13.78 -27.02 1.77
CA SER A 114 -13.78 -28.47 2.01
C SER A 114 -12.37 -29.08 2.20
N ALA A 115 -11.32 -28.32 1.86
CA ALA A 115 -9.93 -28.68 2.05
C ALA A 115 -9.10 -27.44 2.39
N ALA A 116 -7.90 -27.63 2.93
CA ALA A 116 -6.98 -26.53 3.18
C ALA A 116 -6.48 -25.96 1.86
N VAL A 117 -6.75 -24.66 1.62
CA VAL A 117 -6.31 -23.95 0.41
C VAL A 117 -5.59 -22.67 0.81
N GLY A 118 -4.53 -22.33 0.10
CA GLY A 118 -3.85 -21.03 0.16
C GLY A 118 -4.13 -20.25 -1.13
N GLY A 119 -4.15 -18.93 -1.03
CA GLY A 119 -4.56 -18.07 -2.14
C GLY A 119 -4.95 -16.68 -1.67
N GLU A 120 -5.90 -16.07 -2.36
CA GLU A 120 -6.32 -14.69 -2.13
C GLU A 120 -7.83 -14.56 -2.12
N ALA A 121 -8.36 -13.57 -1.40
CA ALA A 121 -9.77 -13.21 -1.46
C ALA A 121 -9.91 -11.71 -1.75
N TYR A 122 -10.86 -11.39 -2.63
CA TYR A 122 -11.19 -10.05 -3.08
C TYR A 122 -12.60 -9.73 -2.60
N LEU A 123 -12.72 -8.64 -1.85
CA LEU A 123 -13.95 -8.16 -1.25
C LEU A 123 -14.35 -6.86 -1.95
N SER A 124 -15.57 -6.75 -2.47
CA SER A 124 -16.10 -5.55 -3.14
C SER A 124 -17.62 -5.51 -3.16
#